data_AF-A0A2G8LRI3-F1
#
_entry.id   AF-A0A2G8LRI3-F1
#
_cell.length_a   1.000
_cell.length_b   1.000
_cell.length_c   1.000
_cell.angle_alpha   90.00
_cell.angle_beta   90.00
_cell.angle_gamma   90.00
#
_symmetry.space_group_name_H-M   'P 1'
#
loop_
_entity.id
_entity.type
_entity.pdbx_description
1 polymer ?
#
loop_
_entity_poly.entity_id
_entity_poly.type
_entity_poly.pdbx_seq_one_letter_code
_entity_poly.pdbx_strand_id
1 'polypeptide(L)'
;MIKAEKEQKPFSGGLPTARIRTIMKSSPEIDVISQESLHLITKATELFVHALSQEGHRKTGKDVTYKCLAQVVEEHDSFQFLSDILPQKVKVRDFYQSLQEEGSTDTITLS
;
A
#
# COMPACT_ATOMS: atom_id res chain seq x y z
N MET A 1 20.29 -16.25 38.31
CA MET A 1 19.93 -16.86 37.02
C MET A 1 19.54 -15.74 36.07
N ILE A 2 20.42 -15.40 35.12
CA ILE A 2 20.16 -14.38 34.10
C ILE A 2 19.47 -15.10 32.94
N LYS A 3 18.25 -14.68 32.59
CA LYS A 3 17.56 -15.17 31.39
C LYS A 3 18.32 -14.66 30.18
N ALA A 4 18.86 -15.56 29.37
CA ALA A 4 19.39 -15.22 28.06
C ALA A 4 18.24 -14.74 27.18
N GLU A 5 18.30 -13.49 26.73
CA GLU A 5 17.48 -13.00 25.64
C GLU A 5 17.77 -13.86 24.41
N LYS A 6 16.72 -14.44 23.82
CA LYS A 6 16.84 -15.14 22.53
C LYS A 6 17.28 -14.12 21.50
N GLU A 7 18.53 -14.22 21.09
CA GLU A 7 19.08 -13.55 19.93
C GLU A 7 18.27 -13.99 18.70
N GLN A 8 17.29 -13.17 18.32
CA GLN A 8 16.58 -13.37 17.07
C GLN A 8 17.59 -13.09 15.97
N LYS A 9 18.07 -14.15 15.33
CA LYS A 9 18.89 -14.06 14.12
C LYS A 9 18.22 -13.04 13.19
N PRO A 10 18.90 -11.94 12.80
CA PRO A 10 18.29 -10.95 11.93
C PRO A 10 17.80 -11.68 10.68
N PHE A 11 16.58 -11.37 10.25
CA PHE A 11 16.00 -11.94 9.05
C PHE A 11 16.92 -11.58 7.87
N SER A 12 17.79 -12.51 7.49
CA SER A 12 18.75 -12.33 6.40
C SER A 12 18.13 -12.57 5.03
N GLY A 13 16.79 -12.48 4.94
CA GLY A 13 16.01 -12.71 3.74
C GLY A 13 15.63 -11.39 3.09
N GLY A 14 16.55 -10.84 2.29
CA GLY A 14 16.17 -9.79 1.34
C GLY A 14 15.18 -10.34 0.29
N LEU A 15 14.48 -9.44 -0.41
CA LEU A 15 13.60 -9.89 -1.49
C LEU A 15 14.41 -10.67 -2.55
N PRO A 16 13.91 -11.81 -3.05
CA PRO A 16 14.66 -12.61 -4.03
C PRO A 16 14.92 -11.81 -5.31
N THR A 17 16.18 -11.46 -5.57
CA THR A 17 16.59 -10.62 -6.72
C THR A 17 16.18 -11.22 -8.06
N ALA A 18 16.20 -12.55 -8.18
CA ALA A 18 15.70 -13.26 -9.37
C ALA A 18 14.22 -12.96 -9.63
N ARG A 19 13.38 -12.93 -8.58
CA ARG A 19 11.96 -12.62 -8.70
C ARG A 19 11.72 -11.16 -9.05
N ILE A 20 12.47 -10.25 -8.43
CA ILE A 20 12.43 -8.81 -8.76
C ILE A 20 12.77 -8.61 -10.24
N ARG A 21 13.84 -9.25 -10.74
CA ARG A 21 14.22 -9.18 -12.15
C ARG A 21 13.10 -9.68 -13.08
N THR A 22 12.45 -10.79 -12.75
CA THR A 22 11.32 -11.30 -13.54
C THR A 22 10.15 -10.31 -13.58
N ILE A 23 9.83 -9.67 -12.45
CA ILE A 23 8.76 -8.66 -12.39
C ILE A 23 9.16 -7.41 -13.19
N MET A 24 10.39 -6.94 -13.10
CA MET A 24 10.86 -5.82 -13.93
C MET A 24 10.73 -6.14 -15.43
N LYS A 25 11.07 -7.36 -15.85
CA LYS A 25 10.94 -7.81 -17.25
C LYS A 25 9.51 -8.10 -17.71
N SER A 26 8.50 -8.07 -16.82
CA SER A 26 7.11 -8.20 -17.26
C SER A 26 6.59 -6.93 -17.92
N SER A 27 7.29 -5.81 -17.78
CA SER A 27 7.01 -4.59 -18.54
C SER A 27 7.56 -4.73 -19.97
N PRO A 28 6.74 -4.51 -21.01
CA PRO A 28 7.18 -4.61 -22.40
C PRO A 28 8.26 -3.59 -22.79
N GLU A 29 8.45 -2.54 -21.99
CA GLU A 29 9.42 -1.47 -22.24
C GLU A 29 10.83 -1.77 -21.70
N ILE A 30 11.00 -2.86 -20.92
CA ILE A 30 12.26 -3.17 -20.22
C ILE A 30 12.93 -4.38 -20.86
N ASP A 31 13.93 -4.14 -21.72
CA ASP A 31 14.71 -5.19 -22.39
C ASP A 31 15.94 -5.62 -21.55
N VAL A 32 16.74 -4.65 -21.11
CA VAL A 32 18.00 -4.86 -20.37
C VAL A 32 17.93 -4.24 -18.98
N ILE A 33 18.40 -4.98 -17.98
CA ILE A 33 18.45 -4.55 -16.57
C ILE A 33 19.89 -4.68 -16.08
N SER A 34 20.49 -3.56 -15.64
CA SER A 34 21.81 -3.54 -15.02
C SER A 34 21.78 -4.15 -13.61
N GLN A 35 22.92 -4.62 -13.10
CA GLN A 35 22.99 -5.16 -11.73
C GLN A 35 22.75 -4.08 -10.67
N GLU A 36 23.22 -2.84 -10.91
CA GLU A 36 23.02 -1.71 -10.01
C GLU A 36 21.55 -1.31 -9.93
N SER A 37 20.85 -1.23 -11.07
CA SER A 37 19.41 -0.96 -11.10
C SER A 37 18.63 -2.06 -10.40
N LEU A 38 18.99 -3.32 -10.61
CA LEU A 38 18.36 -4.44 -9.91
C LEU A 38 18.54 -4.34 -8.39
N HIS A 39 19.76 -4.02 -7.94
CA HIS A 39 20.04 -3.84 -6.52
C HIS A 39 19.25 -2.68 -5.91
N LEU A 40 19.24 -1.52 -6.58
CA LEU A 40 18.51 -0.34 -6.13
C LEU A 40 17.00 -0.60 -6.03
N ILE A 41 16.41 -1.21 -7.06
CA ILE A 41 14.97 -1.54 -7.07
C ILE A 41 14.64 -2.59 -6.00
N THR A 42 15.51 -3.57 -5.79
CA THR A 42 15.33 -4.55 -4.70
C THR A 42 15.26 -3.82 -3.36
N LYS A 43 16.20 -2.91 -3.08
CA LYS A 43 16.22 -2.17 -1.82
C LYS A 43 15.04 -1.20 -1.69
N ALA A 44 14.68 -0.51 -2.76
CA ALA A 44 13.53 0.38 -2.79
C ALA A 44 12.23 -0.38 -2.52
N THR A 45 12.07 -1.59 -3.08
CA THR A 45 10.89 -2.44 -2.86
C THR A 45 10.79 -2.89 -1.40
N GLU A 46 11.91 -3.24 -0.76
CA GLU A 46 11.93 -3.56 0.68
C GLU A 46 11.47 -2.37 1.53
N LEU A 47 12.02 -1.19 1.26
CA LEU A 47 11.65 0.05 1.96
C LEU A 47 10.19 0.42 1.72
N PHE A 48 9.70 0.23 0.50
CA PHE A 48 8.32 0.49 0.12
C PHE A 48 7.34 -0.38 0.92
N VAL A 49 7.58 -1.70 1.00
CA VAL A 49 6.72 -2.61 1.78
C VAL A 49 6.73 -2.23 3.27
N HIS A 50 7.90 -1.86 3.80
CA HIS A 50 8.00 -1.40 5.17
C HIS A 50 7.21 -0.10 5.40
N ALA A 51 7.38 0.89 4.53
CA ALA A 51 6.66 2.17 4.61
C ALA A 51 5.14 1.96 4.54
N LEU A 52 4.65 1.19 3.56
CA LEU A 52 3.22 0.90 3.42
C LEU A 52 2.65 0.19 4.65
N SER A 53 3.41 -0.75 5.22
CA SER A 53 3.01 -1.46 6.44
C SER A 53 2.96 -0.53 7.65
N GLN A 54 3.94 0.36 7.80
CA GLN A 54 3.97 1.36 8.88
C GLN A 54 2.80 2.34 8.77
N GLU A 55 2.49 2.80 7.57
CA GLU A 55 1.35 3.69 7.32
C GLU A 55 0.02 3.02 7.64
N GLY A 56 -0.15 1.77 7.20
CA GLY A 56 -1.31 0.95 7.55
C GLY A 56 -1.42 0.72 9.07
N HIS A 57 -0.30 0.52 9.76
CA HIS A 57 -0.28 0.33 11.21
C HIS A 57 -0.63 1.62 11.95
N ARG A 58 -0.13 2.78 11.50
CA ARG A 58 -0.41 4.09 12.12
C ARG A 58 -1.91 4.40 12.14
N LYS A 59 -2.68 3.87 11.18
CA LYS A 59 -4.14 4.02 11.13
C LYS A 59 -4.89 3.23 12.20
N THR A 60 -4.46 2.00 12.52
CA THR A 60 -5.22 1.11 13.41
C THR A 60 -4.59 0.97 14.80
N GLY A 61 -3.29 1.27 14.93
CA GLY A 61 -2.49 1.01 16.14
C GLY A 61 -2.38 -0.49 16.48
N LYS A 62 -2.84 -1.38 15.60
CA LYS A 62 -2.92 -2.84 15.78
C LYS A 62 -2.59 -3.55 14.46
N ASP A 63 -3.34 -4.56 14.08
CA ASP A 63 -3.11 -5.30 12.84
C ASP A 63 -3.33 -4.42 11.60
N VAL A 64 -2.50 -4.61 10.59
CA VAL A 64 -2.66 -4.01 9.27
C VAL A 64 -3.78 -4.76 8.54
N THR A 65 -4.88 -4.07 8.27
CA THR A 65 -6.07 -4.63 7.60
C THR A 65 -6.22 -4.05 6.20
N TYR A 66 -6.95 -4.73 5.32
CA TYR A 66 -7.22 -4.20 3.98
C TYR A 66 -7.85 -2.81 4.01
N LYS A 67 -8.81 -2.58 4.92
CA LYS A 67 -9.50 -1.28 5.03
C LYS A 67 -8.53 -0.14 5.35
N CYS A 68 -7.55 -0.37 6.23
CA CYS A 68 -6.59 0.69 6.54
C CYS A 68 -5.61 0.94 5.38
N LEU A 69 -5.21 -0.10 4.64
CA LEU A 69 -4.37 0.07 3.45
C LEU A 69 -5.10 0.84 2.34
N ALA A 70 -6.36 0.51 2.06
CA ALA A 70 -7.17 1.24 1.08
C ALA A 70 -7.32 2.73 1.46
N GLN A 71 -7.49 3.03 2.75
CA GLN A 71 -7.55 4.41 3.25
C GLN A 71 -6.21 5.13 3.14
N VAL A 72 -5.08 4.46 3.42
CA VAL A 72 -3.74 5.04 3.22
C VAL A 72 -3.51 5.39 1.74
N VAL A 73 -3.94 4.52 0.82
CA VAL A 73 -3.81 4.76 -0.62
C VAL A 73 -4.61 5.98 -1.06
N GLU A 74 -5.82 6.14 -0.54
CA GLU A 74 -6.70 7.27 -0.86
C GLU A 74 -6.16 8.60 -0.33
N GLU A 75 -5.64 8.62 0.91
CA GLU A 75 -5.22 9.86 1.57
C GLU A 75 -3.83 10.36 1.18
N HIS A 76 -2.97 9.50 0.64
CA HIS A 76 -1.58 9.84 0.35
C HIS A 76 -1.28 9.71 -1.15
N ASP A 77 -1.00 10.84 -1.80
CA ASP A 77 -0.66 10.92 -3.23
C ASP A 77 0.47 9.97 -3.64
N SER A 78 1.45 9.74 -2.77
CA SER A 78 2.56 8.81 -3.04
C SER A 78 2.14 7.35 -3.21
N PHE A 79 0.92 6.98 -2.79
CA PHE A 79 0.37 5.64 -2.91
C PHE A 79 -0.76 5.53 -3.96
N GLN A 80 -1.14 6.62 -4.63
CA GLN A 80 -2.24 6.63 -5.60
C GLN A 80 -2.07 5.66 -6.78
N PHE A 81 -0.84 5.27 -7.10
CA PHE A 81 -0.58 4.23 -8.11
C PHE A 81 -1.14 2.85 -7.72
N LEU A 82 -1.56 2.66 -6.47
CA LEU A 82 -2.22 1.45 -5.97
C LEU A 82 -3.75 1.53 -5.99
N SER A 83 -4.38 2.64 -6.36
CA SER A 83 -5.83 2.84 -6.25
C SER A 83 -6.63 1.77 -7.01
N ASP A 84 -6.14 1.32 -8.17
CA ASP A 84 -6.77 0.26 -8.97
C ASP A 84 -6.57 -1.14 -8.38
N ILE A 85 -5.54 -1.32 -7.55
CA ILE A 85 -5.17 -2.60 -6.94
C ILE A 85 -5.78 -2.76 -5.53
N LEU A 86 -5.92 -1.65 -4.80
CA LEU A 86 -6.46 -1.56 -3.45
C LEU A 86 -7.65 -0.59 -3.38
N PRO A 87 -8.75 -0.86 -4.10
CA PRO A 87 -9.90 0.02 -4.11
C PRO A 87 -10.58 0.09 -2.73
N GLN A 88 -11.11 1.27 -2.40
CA GLN A 88 -12.00 1.42 -1.26
C GLN A 88 -13.29 0.63 -1.48
N LYS A 89 -13.63 -0.22 -0.51
CA LYS A 89 -14.86 -1.00 -0.57
C LYS A 89 -16.01 -0.15 -0.06
N VAL A 90 -16.78 0.43 -0.98
CA VAL A 90 -18.09 1.04 -0.67
C VAL A 90 -19.18 0.01 -0.93
N LYS A 91 -20.12 -0.16 0.00
CA LYS A 91 -21.30 -0.99 -0.27
C LYS A 91 -22.22 -0.25 -1.22
N VAL A 92 -22.72 -0.95 -2.22
CA VAL A 92 -23.65 -0.41 -3.23
C VAL A 92 -24.83 0.32 -2.58
N ARG A 93 -25.40 -0.23 -1.50
CA ARG A 93 -26.48 0.42 -0.73
C ARG A 93 -26.06 1.78 -0.17
N ASP A 94 -24.89 1.83 0.46
CA ASP A 94 -24.40 3.03 1.13
C ASP A 94 -24.03 4.10 0.10
N PHE A 95 -23.55 3.70 -1.09
CA PHE A 95 -23.33 4.59 -2.25
C PHE A 95 -24.63 5.17 -2.83
N TYR A 96 -25.67 4.35 -3.01
CA TYR A 96 -26.97 4.86 -3.46
C TYR A 96 -27.60 5.80 -2.44
N GLN A 97 -27.37 5.56 -1.15
CA GLN A 97 -27.84 6.44 -0.09
C GLN A 97 -27.11 7.79 -0.12
N SER A 98 -25.79 7.82 -0.31
CA SER A 98 -25.05 9.09 -0.42
C SER A 98 -25.47 9.92 -1.65
N LEU A 99 -25.82 9.28 -2.77
CA LEU A 99 -26.37 9.98 -3.95
C LEU A 99 -27.75 10.61 -3.67
N GLN A 100 -28.59 9.97 -2.85
CA GLN A 100 -29.88 10.52 -2.44
C GLN A 100 -29.74 11.69 -1.45
N GLU A 101 -28.68 11.67 -0.64
CA GLU A 101 -28.37 12.73 0.32
C GLU A 101 -27.75 13.97 -0.37
N GLU A 102 -26.87 13.81 -1.37
CA GLU A 102 -26.32 14.91 -2.18
C GLU A 102 -27.37 15.61 -3.04
N GLY A 103 -28.42 14.91 -3.49
CA GLY A 103 -29.52 15.50 -4.26
C GLY A 103 -30.47 16.40 -3.45
N SER A 104 -30.31 16.49 -2.12
CA SER A 104 -31.25 17.18 -1.22
C SER A 104 -30.69 18.50 -0.65
N THR A 105 -29.40 18.80 -0.82
CA THR A 105 -28.75 19.98 -0.20
C THR A 105 -28.82 21.27 -1.02
N ASP A 106 -29.30 21.25 -2.26
CA ASP A 106 -29.28 22.44 -3.15
C ASP A 106 -30.58 23.29 -3.14
N THR A 107 -31.57 23.03 -2.26
CA THR A 107 -32.87 23.75 -2.33
C THR A 107 -33.17 24.73 -1.19
N ILE A 108 -32.27 24.99 -0.23
CA ILE A 108 -32.57 25.97 0.84
C ILE A 108 -31.39 26.92 1.07
N THR A 109 -31.38 28.04 0.35
CA THR A 109 -31.20 29.42 0.86
C THR A 109 -31.14 30.42 -0.30
N LEU A 110 -32.29 30.76 -0.88
CA LEU A 110 -32.50 32.06 -1.50
C LEU A 110 -33.73 32.67 -0.84
N SER A 111 -33.48 33.45 0.22
CA SER A 111 -34.41 34.39 0.84
C SER A 111 -33.70 35.71 1.01
#